data_AF-A0A1I7Y5H6-F1
#
_entry.id   AF-A0A1I7Y5H6-F1
#
_cell.length_a   1.000
_cell.length_b   1.000
_cell.length_c   1.000
_cell.angle_alpha   90.00
_cell.angle_beta   90.00
_cell.angle_gamma   90.00
#
_symmetry.space_group_name_H-M   'P 1'
#
loop_
_entity.id
_entity.type
_entity.pdbx_description
1 polymer ?
#
loop_
_entity_poly.entity_id
_entity_poly.type
_entity_poly.pdbx_seq_one_letter_code
_entity_poly.pdbx_strand_id
1 'polypeptide(L)'
;MFINVARLFYFTSWIIYITEVVTNSNKMGQTAVMFGITSWCMQSFYDIFTLSLFIQRTLVIIFPANNRRRVDKVMFFVALVISGVQLGYFEIIHLRMLDFSAKPAPEGCLALVCANSVSQDRLLMDITTALSLGNVVSGTIFVVVLFKKTTLTNTRIAKIHQVARFLFFSRLFLEVIPQVSDIALNMTTGNSIGYYLGPFRAIGTGVEEFSFVIVYYALLRKGTHSSQSIVTPI
;
A
#
# COMPACT_ATOMS: atom_id res chain seq x y z
N MET A 1 6.30 -11.73 0.17
CA MET A 1 6.86 -12.46 -0.99
C MET A 1 5.83 -12.62 -2.10
N PHE A 2 4.66 -13.22 -1.85
CA PHE A 2 3.59 -13.36 -2.86
C PHE A 2 3.17 -12.03 -3.52
N ILE A 3 3.02 -10.95 -2.74
CA ILE A 3 2.67 -9.61 -3.26
C ILE A 3 3.68 -9.14 -4.31
N ASN A 4 4.97 -9.27 -4.02
CA ASN A 4 6.05 -8.80 -4.90
C ASN A 4 6.10 -9.60 -6.20
N VAL A 5 5.81 -10.90 -6.14
CA VAL A 5 5.75 -11.76 -7.33
C VAL A 5 4.57 -11.36 -8.21
N ALA A 6 3.38 -11.18 -7.64
CA ALA A 6 2.20 -10.73 -8.39
C ALA A 6 2.43 -9.36 -9.05
N ARG A 7 3.08 -8.43 -8.35
CA ARG A 7 3.45 -7.13 -8.92
C ARG A 7 4.47 -7.24 -10.04
N LEU A 8 5.48 -8.09 -9.91
CA LEU A 8 6.47 -8.30 -10.96
C LEU A 8 5.80 -8.88 -12.22
N PHE A 9 4.86 -9.81 -12.06
CA PHE A 9 4.04 -10.30 -13.18
C PHE A 9 3.17 -9.20 -13.79
N TYR A 10 2.56 -8.34 -12.97
CA TYR A 10 1.81 -7.19 -13.47
C TYR A 10 2.70 -6.25 -14.29
N PHE A 11 3.84 -5.81 -13.74
CA PHE A 11 4.76 -4.89 -14.43
C PHE A 11 5.32 -5.50 -15.71
N THR A 12 5.72 -6.76 -15.70
CA THR A 12 6.22 -7.45 -16.90
C THR A 12 5.12 -7.59 -17.95
N SER A 13 3.91 -8.00 -17.57
CA SER A 13 2.76 -8.07 -18.48
C SER A 13 2.43 -6.70 -19.07
N TRP A 14 2.50 -5.65 -18.25
CA TRP A 14 2.26 -4.27 -18.68
C TRP A 14 3.32 -3.76 -19.65
N ILE A 15 4.61 -4.03 -19.40
CA ILE A 15 5.69 -3.67 -20.32
C ILE A 15 5.53 -4.40 -21.65
N ILE A 16 5.24 -5.70 -21.65
CA ILE A 16 5.03 -6.47 -22.88
C ILE A 16 3.80 -5.95 -23.64
N TYR A 17 2.76 -5.52 -22.93
CA TYR A 17 1.58 -4.90 -23.53
C TYR A 17 1.92 -3.56 -24.19
N ILE A 18 2.65 -2.67 -23.51
CA ILE A 18 3.05 -1.35 -24.05
C ILE A 18 3.96 -1.49 -25.27
N THR A 19 4.86 -2.48 -25.29
CA THR A 19 5.80 -2.64 -26.40
C THR A 19 5.17 -3.27 -27.65
N GLU A 20 3.88 -3.61 -27.60
CA GLU A 20 3.12 -4.22 -28.70
C GLU A 20 3.79 -5.47 -29.31
N VAL A 21 4.67 -6.13 -28.55
CA VAL A 21 5.46 -7.29 -29.02
C VAL A 21 4.57 -8.50 -29.34
N VAL A 22 3.34 -8.53 -28.81
CA VAL A 22 2.40 -9.65 -28.95
C VAL A 22 1.24 -9.27 -29.86
N THR A 23 1.09 -9.99 -30.98
CA THR A 23 0.06 -9.76 -32.01
C THR A 23 -1.38 -10.04 -31.55
N ASN A 24 -1.56 -10.70 -30.40
CA ASN A 24 -2.88 -10.98 -29.81
C ASN A 24 -3.21 -10.00 -28.68
N SER A 25 -3.47 -8.74 -29.06
CA SER A 25 -3.67 -7.62 -28.14
C SER A 25 -4.83 -7.83 -27.15
N ASN A 26 -5.93 -8.47 -27.56
CA ASN A 26 -7.11 -8.64 -26.72
C ASN A 26 -6.88 -9.51 -25.48
N LYS A 27 -6.38 -10.74 -25.66
CA LYS A 27 -6.17 -11.67 -24.55
C LYS A 27 -5.11 -11.15 -23.58
N MET A 28 -4.08 -10.49 -24.13
CA MET A 28 -3.01 -9.92 -23.34
C MET A 28 -3.48 -8.71 -22.53
N GLY A 29 -4.28 -7.83 -23.13
CA GLY A 29 -4.90 -6.69 -22.44
C GLY A 29 -5.79 -7.14 -21.29
N GLN A 30 -6.67 -8.13 -21.50
CA GLN A 30 -7.52 -8.69 -20.44
C GLN A 30 -6.69 -9.30 -19.30
N THR A 31 -5.62 -10.01 -19.64
CA THR A 31 -4.70 -10.60 -18.65
C THR A 31 -3.98 -9.51 -17.85
N ALA A 32 -3.51 -8.46 -18.51
CA ALA A 32 -2.87 -7.31 -17.85
C ALA A 32 -3.85 -6.59 -16.91
N VAL A 33 -5.12 -6.42 -17.32
CA VAL A 33 -6.19 -5.85 -16.49
C VAL A 33 -6.43 -6.69 -15.25
N MET A 34 -6.57 -8.02 -15.40
CA MET A 34 -6.70 -8.95 -14.26
C MET A 34 -5.54 -8.80 -13.26
N PHE A 35 -4.30 -8.82 -13.73
CA PHE A 35 -3.15 -8.63 -12.84
C PHE A 35 -3.13 -7.25 -12.17
N GLY A 36 -3.60 -6.21 -12.86
CA GLY A 36 -3.72 -4.86 -12.30
C GLY A 36 -4.71 -4.80 -11.15
N ILE A 37 -5.88 -5.43 -11.33
CA ILE A 37 -6.93 -5.52 -10.30
C ILE A 37 -6.42 -6.30 -9.10
N THR A 38 -5.82 -7.48 -9.32
CA THR A 38 -5.26 -8.29 -8.22
C THR A 38 -4.17 -7.52 -7.47
N SER A 39 -3.29 -6.81 -8.19
CA SER A 39 -2.27 -5.95 -7.58
C SER A 39 -2.89 -4.85 -6.71
N TRP A 40 -3.96 -4.22 -7.18
CA TRP A 40 -4.68 -3.19 -6.44
C TRP A 40 -5.41 -3.74 -5.21
N CYS A 41 -6.00 -4.93 -5.31
CA CYS A 41 -6.61 -5.61 -4.18
C CYS A 41 -5.58 -5.96 -3.10
N MET A 42 -4.40 -6.44 -3.52
CA MET A 42 -3.27 -6.70 -2.62
C MET A 42 -2.77 -5.41 -1.94
N GLN A 43 -2.76 -4.29 -2.67
CA GLN A 43 -2.44 -2.99 -2.08
C GLN A 43 -3.47 -2.60 -1.00
N SER A 44 -4.75 -2.75 -1.29
CA SER A 44 -5.82 -2.43 -0.34
C SER A 44 -5.74 -3.28 0.93
N PHE A 45 -5.40 -4.57 0.78
CA PHE A 45 -5.12 -5.46 1.89
C PHE A 45 -3.95 -4.93 2.74
N TYR A 46 -2.83 -4.57 2.11
CA TYR A 46 -1.68 -4.00 2.81
C TYR A 46 -2.03 -2.70 3.56
N ASP A 47 -2.85 -1.83 2.95
CA ASP A 47 -3.30 -0.57 3.54
C ASP A 47 -4.14 -0.79 4.80
N ILE A 48 -5.09 -1.75 4.80
CA ILE A 48 -5.93 -2.09 5.97
C ILE A 48 -5.10 -2.68 7.10
N PHE A 49 -4.18 -3.58 6.78
CA PHE A 49 -3.29 -4.17 7.79
C PHE A 49 -2.39 -3.11 8.42
N THR A 50 -1.90 -2.17 7.62
CA THR A 50 -1.06 -1.10 8.14
C THR A 50 -1.87 -0.14 9.03
N LEU A 51 -3.09 0.19 8.63
CA LEU A 51 -4.01 1.00 9.43
C LEU A 51 -4.27 0.32 10.78
N SER A 52 -4.57 -0.98 10.75
CA SER A 52 -4.79 -1.78 11.95
C SER A 52 -3.57 -1.81 12.86
N LEU A 53 -2.37 -1.92 12.29
CA LEU A 53 -1.11 -1.86 13.04
C LEU A 53 -0.88 -0.48 13.69
N PHE A 54 -1.18 0.62 13.00
CA PHE A 54 -1.07 1.95 13.59
C PHE A 54 -2.06 2.16 14.72
N ILE A 55 -3.31 1.74 14.55
CA ILE A 55 -4.34 1.81 15.60
C ILE A 55 -3.90 0.96 16.80
N GLN A 56 -3.51 -0.30 16.57
CA GLN A 56 -3.05 -1.21 17.62
C GLN A 56 -1.86 -0.62 18.41
N ARG A 57 -0.85 -0.10 17.72
CA ARG A 57 0.33 0.50 18.38
C ARG A 57 -0.03 1.76 19.15
N THR A 58 -0.93 2.57 18.62
CA THR A 58 -1.42 3.78 19.30
C THR A 58 -2.16 3.40 20.59
N LEU A 59 -3.07 2.43 20.51
CA LEU A 59 -3.82 1.93 21.67
C LEU A 59 -2.90 1.39 22.77
N VAL A 60 -1.86 0.63 22.41
CA VAL A 60 -0.89 0.09 23.37
C VAL A 60 -0.11 1.20 24.09
N ILE A 61 0.19 2.32 23.43
CA ILE A 61 0.92 3.45 24.03
C ILE A 61 0.01 4.27 24.96
N ILE A 62 -1.25 4.47 24.55
CA ILE A 62 -2.24 5.23 25.34
C ILE A 62 -2.67 4.41 26.56
N PHE A 63 -3.06 3.15 26.34
CA PHE A 63 -3.56 2.23 27.35
C PHE A 63 -2.63 1.02 27.47
N PRO A 64 -1.72 0.99 28.45
CA PRO A 64 -0.96 -0.21 28.78
C PRO A 64 -1.90 -1.23 29.45
N ALA A 65 -2.77 -1.85 28.65
CA ALA A 65 -3.71 -2.84 29.11
C ALA A 65 -2.99 -4.13 29.52
N ASN A 66 -3.42 -4.74 30.63
CA ASN A 66 -2.83 -5.97 31.16
C ASN A 66 -2.93 -7.16 30.17
N ASN A 67 -3.82 -7.09 29.17
CA ASN A 67 -4.09 -8.18 28.24
C ASN A 67 -3.75 -7.85 26.76
N ARG A 68 -2.57 -7.25 26.53
CA ARG A 68 -2.09 -6.83 25.19
C ARG A 68 -2.21 -7.91 24.12
N ARG A 69 -1.87 -9.16 24.44
CA ARG A 69 -1.94 -10.30 23.49
C ARG A 69 -3.36 -10.53 22.96
N ARG A 70 -4.39 -10.28 23.77
CA ARG A 70 -5.78 -10.49 23.34
C ARG A 70 -6.23 -9.39 22.38
N VAL A 71 -5.90 -8.13 22.68
CA VAL A 71 -6.19 -6.99 21.79
C VAL A 71 -5.51 -7.16 20.44
N ASP A 72 -4.23 -7.54 20.45
CA ASP A 72 -3.46 -7.78 19.23
C ASP A 72 -4.10 -8.86 18.34
N LYS A 73 -4.55 -9.99 18.93
CA LYS A 73 -5.25 -11.06 18.20
C LYS A 73 -6.59 -10.61 17.64
N VAL A 74 -7.38 -9.87 18.41
CA VAL A 74 -8.71 -9.38 17.98
C VAL A 74 -8.55 -8.39 16.83
N MET A 75 -7.64 -7.42 16.96
CA MET A 75 -7.37 -6.43 15.90
C MET A 75 -6.91 -7.11 14.61
N PHE A 76 -5.99 -8.07 14.71
CA PHE A 76 -5.52 -8.84 13.56
C PHE A 76 -6.65 -9.64 12.90
N PHE A 77 -7.51 -10.29 13.70
CA PHE A 77 -8.65 -11.05 13.18
C PHE A 77 -9.66 -10.13 12.47
N VAL A 78 -9.98 -8.98 13.06
CA VAL A 78 -10.86 -7.97 12.45
C VAL A 78 -10.28 -7.47 11.13
N ALA A 79 -8.98 -7.13 11.10
CA ALA A 79 -8.29 -6.71 9.88
C ALA A 79 -8.35 -7.78 8.79
N LEU A 80 -8.15 -9.05 9.16
CA LEU A 80 -8.20 -10.19 8.24
C LEU A 80 -9.60 -10.37 7.64
N VAL A 81 -10.65 -10.30 8.47
CA VAL A 81 -12.04 -10.44 8.02
C VAL A 81 -12.42 -9.28 7.09
N ILE A 82 -12.15 -8.03 7.49
CA ILE A 82 -12.44 -6.84 6.66
C ILE A 82 -11.72 -6.94 5.31
N SER A 83 -10.43 -7.27 5.32
CA SER A 83 -9.64 -7.38 4.10
C SER A 83 -10.13 -8.53 3.20
N GLY A 84 -10.54 -9.65 3.80
CA GLY A 84 -11.10 -10.79 3.06
C GLY A 84 -12.43 -10.48 2.40
N VAL A 85 -13.34 -9.80 3.11
CA VAL A 85 -14.62 -9.34 2.55
C VAL A 85 -14.38 -8.34 1.41
N GLN A 86 -13.47 -7.39 1.59
CA GLN A 86 -13.13 -6.41 0.56
C GLN A 86 -12.55 -7.08 -0.70
N LEU A 87 -11.62 -8.02 -0.54
CA LEU A 87 -11.04 -8.78 -1.64
C LEU A 87 -12.13 -9.55 -2.40
N GLY A 88 -12.97 -10.31 -1.68
CA GLY A 88 -14.05 -11.08 -2.30
C GLY A 88 -15.06 -10.21 -3.03
N TYR A 89 -15.43 -9.07 -2.46
CA TYR A 89 -16.33 -8.10 -3.09
C TYR A 89 -15.76 -7.57 -4.41
N PHE A 90 -14.48 -7.19 -4.43
CA PHE A 90 -13.85 -6.65 -5.64
C PHE A 90 -13.63 -7.69 -6.73
N GLU A 91 -13.20 -8.90 -6.39
CA GLU A 91 -13.06 -10.00 -7.35
C GLU A 91 -14.41 -10.33 -8.00
N ILE A 92 -15.49 -10.40 -7.22
CA ILE A 92 -16.84 -10.69 -7.76
C ILE A 92 -17.31 -9.60 -8.72
N ILE A 93 -17.12 -8.31 -8.38
CA ILE A 93 -17.53 -7.20 -9.25
C ILE A 93 -16.72 -7.22 -10.55
N HIS A 94 -15.41 -7.41 -10.47
CA HIS A 94 -14.56 -7.41 -11.65
C HIS A 94 -14.81 -8.60 -12.56
N LEU A 95 -15.04 -9.80 -12.00
CA LEU A 95 -15.42 -10.96 -12.80
C LEU A 95 -16.72 -10.74 -13.57
N ARG A 96 -17.65 -9.90 -13.06
CA ARG A 96 -18.88 -9.55 -13.79
C ARG A 96 -18.65 -8.51 -14.89
N MET A 97 -17.64 -7.66 -14.75
CA MET A 97 -17.29 -6.63 -15.74
C MET A 97 -16.43 -7.17 -16.89
N LEU A 98 -15.79 -8.32 -16.71
CA LEU A 98 -15.03 -9.00 -17.75
C LEU A 98 -15.97 -9.68 -18.75
N ASP A 99 -16.50 -8.89 -19.67
CA ASP A 99 -17.14 -9.43 -20.86
C ASP A 99 -16.05 -9.89 -21.83
N PHE A 100 -15.80 -11.21 -21.86
CA PHE A 100 -14.83 -11.83 -22.77
C PHE A 100 -15.21 -11.65 -24.25
N SER A 101 -16.44 -11.22 -24.54
CA SER A 101 -16.91 -10.91 -25.89
C SER A 101 -16.82 -9.43 -26.27
N ALA A 102 -16.38 -8.55 -25.36
CA ALA A 102 -16.22 -7.13 -25.67
C ALA A 102 -15.15 -6.87 -26.75
N LYS A 103 -15.39 -5.84 -27.56
CA LYS A 103 -14.47 -5.41 -28.63
C LYS A 103 -13.12 -4.93 -28.03
N PRO A 104 -12.00 -5.06 -28.78
CA PRO A 104 -10.70 -4.52 -28.39
C PRO A 104 -10.78 -3.08 -27.90
N ALA A 105 -9.90 -2.71 -26.97
CA ALA A 105 -9.67 -1.30 -26.65
C ALA A 105 -9.23 -0.55 -27.93
N PRO A 106 -9.71 0.70 -28.14
CA PRO A 106 -9.31 1.49 -29.31
C PRO A 106 -7.79 1.72 -29.33
N GLU A 107 -7.22 1.73 -30.53
CA GLU A 107 -5.79 2.00 -30.76
C GLU A 107 -5.40 3.34 -30.15
N GLY A 108 -4.28 3.38 -29.43
CA GLY A 108 -3.78 4.57 -28.73
C GLY A 108 -4.29 4.75 -27.29
N CYS A 109 -5.21 3.90 -26.80
CA CYS A 109 -5.66 3.93 -25.42
C CYS A 109 -4.90 2.90 -24.57
N LEU A 110 -3.66 3.23 -24.21
CA LEU A 110 -2.74 2.37 -23.46
C LEU A 110 -3.00 2.33 -21.94
N ALA A 111 -3.85 3.20 -21.40
CA ALA A 111 -4.11 3.27 -19.97
C ALA A 111 -5.22 2.31 -19.53
N LEU A 112 -5.08 1.69 -18.34
CA LEU A 112 -6.15 0.93 -17.68
C LEU A 112 -7.46 1.74 -17.56
N VAL A 113 -7.32 3.06 -17.48
CA VAL A 113 -8.40 4.06 -17.41
C VAL A 113 -9.26 4.11 -18.67
N CYS A 114 -8.72 3.68 -19.81
CA CYS A 114 -9.44 3.61 -21.09
C CYS A 114 -10.42 2.44 -21.17
N ALA A 115 -10.22 1.40 -20.36
CA ALA A 115 -11.24 0.39 -20.20
C ALA A 115 -12.41 1.06 -19.49
N ASN A 116 -13.55 1.22 -20.19
CA ASN A 116 -14.77 1.83 -19.66
C ASN A 116 -15.21 1.21 -18.31
N SER A 117 -14.77 -0.01 -18.02
CA SER A 117 -14.98 -0.68 -16.73
C SER A 117 -14.33 0.05 -15.56
N VAL A 118 -13.17 0.67 -15.74
CA VAL A 118 -12.41 1.33 -14.64
C VAL A 118 -12.94 2.74 -14.37
N SER A 119 -13.44 3.44 -15.39
CA SER A 119 -14.02 4.79 -15.23
C SER A 119 -15.34 4.78 -14.45
N GLN A 120 -16.07 3.65 -14.47
CA GLN A 120 -17.29 3.45 -13.68
C GLN A 120 -17.01 3.16 -12.19
N ASP A 121 -15.83 2.66 -11.85
CA ASP A 121 -15.47 2.28 -10.47
C ASP A 121 -14.92 3.46 -9.64
N ARG A 122 -15.60 4.62 -9.72
CA ARG A 122 -15.32 5.78 -8.84
C ARG A 122 -15.31 5.38 -7.37
N LEU A 123 -16.22 4.47 -6.99
CA LEU A 123 -16.32 3.93 -5.64
C LEU A 123 -15.03 3.23 -5.17
N LEU A 124 -14.31 2.55 -6.07
CA LEU A 124 -13.06 1.87 -5.75
C LEU A 124 -11.92 2.88 -5.49
N MET A 125 -11.84 3.91 -6.35
CA MET A 125 -10.91 5.02 -6.16
C MET A 125 -11.22 5.78 -4.86
N ASP A 126 -12.49 6.00 -4.55
CA ASP A 126 -12.90 6.68 -3.33
C ASP A 126 -12.54 5.87 -2.06
N ILE A 127 -12.81 4.55 -2.05
CA ILE A 127 -12.46 3.68 -0.92
C ILE A 127 -10.94 3.65 -0.70
N THR A 128 -10.17 3.51 -1.78
CA THR A 128 -8.71 3.44 -1.68
C THR A 128 -8.10 4.76 -1.24
N THR A 129 -8.64 5.88 -1.72
CA THR A 129 -8.31 7.22 -1.25
C THR A 129 -8.63 7.39 0.23
N ALA A 130 -9.82 6.96 0.67
CA ALA A 130 -10.23 7.02 2.06
C ALA A 130 -9.33 6.17 2.97
N LEU A 131 -8.93 4.96 2.53
CA LEU A 131 -7.98 4.10 3.25
C LEU A 131 -6.59 4.74 3.35
N SER A 132 -6.10 5.36 2.27
CA SER A 132 -4.82 6.08 2.25
C SER A 132 -4.83 7.27 3.22
N LEU A 133 -5.87 8.09 3.18
CA LEU A 133 -6.07 9.20 4.12
C LEU A 133 -6.18 8.70 5.57
N GLY A 134 -6.92 7.61 5.80
CA GLY A 134 -7.02 6.97 7.11
C GLY A 134 -5.66 6.53 7.65
N ASN A 135 -4.80 5.98 6.79
CA ASN A 135 -3.42 5.62 7.14
C ASN A 135 -2.59 6.85 7.55
N VAL A 136 -2.72 7.97 6.84
CA VAL A 136 -2.01 9.20 7.20
C VAL A 136 -2.53 9.78 8.51
N VAL A 137 -3.85 9.85 8.70
CA VAL A 137 -4.44 10.38 9.94
C VAL A 137 -4.03 9.51 11.12
N SER A 138 -4.17 8.19 11.00
CA SER A 138 -3.77 7.24 12.05
C SER A 138 -2.27 7.29 12.34
N GLY A 139 -1.43 7.35 11.31
CA GLY A 139 0.02 7.50 11.44
C GLY A 139 0.42 8.82 12.10
N THR A 140 -0.28 9.91 11.79
CA THR A 140 -0.06 11.23 12.41
C THR A 140 -0.39 11.18 13.90
N ILE A 141 -1.55 10.62 14.26
CA ILE A 141 -1.95 10.43 15.66
C ILE A 141 -0.91 9.58 16.39
N PHE A 142 -0.48 8.47 15.78
CA PHE A 142 0.56 7.60 16.33
C PHE A 142 1.86 8.39 16.62
N VAL A 143 2.33 9.18 15.65
CA VAL A 143 3.55 9.99 15.79
C VAL A 143 3.41 11.03 16.91
N VAL A 144 2.28 11.74 16.98
CA VAL A 144 2.01 12.74 18.02
C VAL A 144 1.99 12.10 19.41
N VAL A 145 1.25 11.00 19.57
CA VAL A 145 1.18 10.23 20.84
C VAL A 145 2.57 9.75 21.26
N LEU A 146 3.34 9.27 20.28
CA LEU A 146 4.69 8.80 20.48
C LEU A 146 5.62 9.94 20.91
N PHE A 147 5.60 11.11 20.26
CA PHE A 147 6.41 12.25 20.69
C PHE A 147 6.07 12.68 22.12
N LYS A 148 4.79 12.73 22.48
CA LYS A 148 4.35 13.10 23.83
C LYS A 148 4.83 12.13 24.91
N LYS A 149 4.91 10.82 24.59
CA LYS A 149 5.31 9.77 25.55
C LYS A 149 6.80 9.39 25.50
N THR A 150 7.50 9.65 24.38
CA THR A 150 8.91 9.26 24.19
C THR A 150 9.85 10.04 25.11
N THR A 151 9.45 11.22 25.58
CA THR A 151 10.18 11.99 26.60
C THR A 151 10.46 11.19 27.89
N LEU A 152 9.78 10.06 28.10
CA LEU A 152 9.86 9.25 29.32
C LEU A 152 10.43 7.83 29.13
N THR A 153 10.78 7.37 27.92
CA THR A 153 10.96 5.91 27.70
C THR A 153 12.30 5.47 27.07
N ASN A 154 12.76 4.31 27.55
CA ASN A 154 14.03 3.60 27.36
C ASN A 154 14.49 3.36 25.89
N THR A 155 15.81 3.30 25.67
CA THR A 155 16.51 3.34 24.35
C THR A 155 16.20 2.17 23.40
N ARG A 156 15.81 0.99 23.89
CA ARG A 156 15.43 -0.15 23.01
C ARG A 156 14.14 0.09 22.24
N ILE A 157 13.20 0.80 22.84
CA ILE A 157 11.89 1.07 22.24
C ILE A 157 12.03 2.06 21.07
N ALA A 158 13.05 2.93 21.11
CA ALA A 158 13.33 3.92 20.07
C ALA A 158 13.58 3.33 18.67
N LYS A 159 14.23 2.15 18.55
CA LYS A 159 14.53 1.54 17.24
C LYS A 159 13.26 1.08 16.50
N ILE A 160 12.32 0.46 17.20
CA ILE A 160 11.05 0.01 16.60
C ILE A 160 10.22 1.22 16.14
N HIS A 161 10.27 2.31 16.90
CA HIS A 161 9.62 3.57 16.54
C HIS A 161 10.24 4.25 15.32
N GLN A 162 11.54 4.09 15.09
CA GLN A 162 12.21 4.65 13.91
C GLN A 162 11.66 4.05 12.61
N VAL A 163 11.45 2.73 12.55
CA VAL A 163 10.86 2.06 11.37
C VAL A 163 9.45 2.57 11.09
N ALA A 164 8.63 2.71 12.14
CA ALA A 164 7.27 3.19 12.01
C ALA A 164 7.21 4.63 11.50
N ARG A 165 8.10 5.50 11.98
CA ARG A 165 8.24 6.87 11.48
C ARG A 165 8.66 6.90 10.02
N PHE A 166 9.63 6.08 9.65
CA PHE A 166 10.09 5.99 8.27
C PHE A 166 8.96 5.60 7.32
N LEU A 167 8.22 4.53 7.65
CA LEU A 167 7.07 4.07 6.86
C LEU A 167 5.97 5.14 6.75
N PHE A 168 5.73 5.89 7.82
CA PHE A 168 4.77 7.00 7.78
C PHE A 168 5.21 8.10 6.82
N PHE A 169 6.48 8.54 6.91
CA PHE A 169 6.99 9.59 6.02
C PHE A 169 7.06 9.14 4.57
N SER A 170 7.48 7.90 4.30
CA SER A 170 7.51 7.38 2.93
C SER A 170 6.13 7.43 2.29
N ARG A 171 5.07 7.01 3.00
CA ARG A 171 3.69 7.10 2.49
C ARG A 171 3.22 8.53 2.31
N LEU A 172 3.50 9.40 3.27
CA LEU A 172 3.11 10.80 3.17
C LEU A 172 3.70 11.44 1.90
N PHE A 173 4.99 11.25 1.65
CA PHE A 173 5.69 11.87 0.52
C PHE A 173 5.47 11.18 -0.81
N LEU A 174 5.40 9.85 -0.85
CA LEU A 174 5.35 9.08 -2.10
C LEU A 174 3.93 8.80 -2.59
N GLU A 175 2.93 8.90 -1.72
CA GLU A 175 1.55 8.54 -2.05
C GLU A 175 0.60 9.71 -1.84
N VAL A 176 0.53 10.24 -0.62
CA VAL A 176 -0.52 11.20 -0.25
C VAL A 176 -0.27 12.58 -0.85
N ILE A 177 0.95 13.09 -0.82
CA ILE A 177 1.27 14.38 -1.44
C ILE A 177 0.96 14.34 -2.96
N PRO A 178 1.47 13.37 -3.74
CA PRO A 178 1.12 13.26 -5.16
C PRO A 178 -0.39 13.15 -5.40
N GLN A 179 -1.10 12.40 -4.58
CA GLN A 179 -2.55 12.22 -4.71
C GLN A 179 -3.34 13.51 -4.42
N VAL A 180 -2.99 14.23 -3.35
CA VAL A 180 -3.62 15.53 -3.04
C VAL A 180 -3.29 16.56 -4.10
N SER A 181 -2.06 16.57 -4.62
CA SER A 181 -1.67 17.42 -5.75
C SER A 181 -2.47 17.11 -7.01
N ASP A 182 -2.71 15.83 -7.31
CA ASP A 182 -3.53 15.41 -8.45
C ASP A 182 -5.00 15.85 -8.29
N ILE A 183 -5.58 15.69 -7.10
CA ILE A 183 -6.94 16.15 -6.80
C ILE A 183 -7.03 17.68 -6.96
N ALA A 184 -6.07 18.43 -6.42
CA ALA A 184 -6.05 19.88 -6.52
C ALA A 184 -5.90 20.36 -7.97
N LEU A 185 -5.08 19.66 -8.78
CA LEU A 185 -4.90 19.98 -10.19
C LEU A 185 -6.13 19.61 -11.03
N ASN A 186 -6.77 18.48 -10.72
CA ASN A 186 -8.02 18.10 -11.36
C ASN A 186 -9.14 19.11 -11.07
N MET A 187 -9.23 19.61 -9.84
CA MET A 187 -10.20 20.66 -9.48
C MET A 187 -9.93 22.00 -10.16
N THR A 188 -8.67 22.35 -10.43
CA THR A 188 -8.30 23.66 -11.00
C THR A 188 -8.26 23.67 -12.52
N THR A 189 -7.78 22.60 -13.15
CA THR A 189 -7.56 22.52 -14.60
C THR A 189 -8.52 21.58 -15.32
N GLY A 190 -9.28 20.76 -14.59
CA GLY A 190 -10.11 19.70 -15.16
C GLY A 190 -9.32 18.49 -15.68
N ASN A 191 -7.99 18.53 -15.58
CA ASN A 191 -7.10 17.46 -16.02
C ASN A 191 -6.48 16.75 -14.81
N SER A 192 -6.60 15.42 -14.77
CA SER A 192 -5.85 14.60 -13.81
C SER A 192 -4.46 14.27 -14.38
N ILE A 193 -3.41 14.58 -13.63
CA ILE A 193 -2.04 14.14 -13.92
C ILE A 193 -1.96 12.61 -13.86
N GLY A 194 -2.74 12.00 -12.96
CA GLY A 194 -2.85 10.55 -12.83
C GLY A 194 -3.18 9.83 -14.15
N TYR A 195 -3.88 10.51 -15.07
CA TYR A 195 -4.14 9.98 -16.41
C TYR A 195 -2.87 9.86 -17.27
N TYR A 196 -1.92 10.78 -17.14
CA TYR A 196 -0.74 10.90 -18.01
C TYR A 196 0.49 10.14 -17.49
N LEU A 197 0.72 10.19 -16.18
CA LEU A 197 1.89 9.56 -15.56
C LEU A 197 1.63 8.11 -15.11
N GLY A 198 0.41 7.62 -15.31
CA GLY A 198 0.01 6.30 -14.88
C GLY A 198 -0.05 6.18 -13.36
N PRO A 199 -0.05 4.94 -12.82
CA PRO A 199 -0.23 4.72 -11.39
C PRO A 199 1.04 5.10 -10.61
N PHE A 200 1.22 6.39 -10.29
CA PHE A 200 2.26 6.90 -9.37
C PHE A 200 2.35 6.09 -8.09
N ARG A 201 1.18 5.64 -7.62
CA ARG A 201 1.03 4.77 -6.46
C ARG A 201 1.92 3.54 -6.56
N ALA A 202 2.01 2.89 -7.73
CA ALA A 202 2.81 1.69 -7.92
C ALA A 202 4.32 1.96 -7.76
N ILE A 203 4.80 3.10 -8.26
CA ILE A 203 6.19 3.55 -8.08
C ILE A 203 6.44 3.87 -6.60
N GLY A 204 5.54 4.63 -5.98
CA GLY A 204 5.62 4.99 -4.57
C GLY A 204 5.68 3.78 -3.65
N THR A 205 4.82 2.78 -3.89
CA THR A 205 4.86 1.53 -3.11
C THR A 205 6.13 0.72 -3.37
N GLY A 206 6.62 0.67 -4.61
CA GLY A 206 7.89 0.00 -4.92
C GLY A 206 9.07 0.63 -4.18
N VAL A 207 9.13 1.96 -4.12
CA VAL A 207 10.15 2.70 -3.37
C VAL A 207 9.98 2.51 -1.86
N GLU A 208 8.75 2.48 -1.34
CA GLU A 208 8.46 2.18 0.07
C GLU A 208 9.01 0.80 0.46
N GLU A 209 8.71 -0.24 -0.33
CA GLU A 209 9.16 -1.61 -0.06
C GLU A 209 10.68 -1.73 -0.13
N PHE A 210 11.30 -1.14 -1.15
CA PHE A 210 12.75 -1.14 -1.28
C PHE A 210 13.42 -0.44 -0.10
N SER A 211 12.89 0.71 0.30
CA SER A 211 13.41 1.44 1.44
C SER A 211 13.19 0.70 2.75
N PHE A 212 12.06 0.00 2.92
CA PHE A 212 11.80 -0.84 4.07
C PHE A 212 12.84 -1.96 4.19
N VAL A 213 13.20 -2.63 3.09
CA VAL A 213 14.26 -3.65 3.06
C VAL A 213 15.60 -3.06 3.49
N ILE A 214 15.98 -1.88 2.97
CA ILE A 214 17.22 -1.19 3.35
C ILE A 214 17.24 -0.86 4.85
N VAL A 215 16.17 -0.25 5.36
CA VAL A 215 16.06 0.14 6.78
C VAL A 215 16.10 -1.09 7.67
N TYR A 216 15.40 -2.17 7.29
CA TYR A 216 15.41 -3.43 8.03
C TYR A 216 16.80 -4.06 8.07
N TYR A 217 17.49 -4.13 6.93
CA TYR A 217 18.85 -4.65 6.84
C TYR A 217 19.84 -3.81 7.67
N ALA A 218 19.73 -2.48 7.63
CA ALA A 218 20.56 -1.57 8.42
C ALA A 218 20.36 -1.77 9.94
N LEU A 219 19.12 -2.04 10.37
CA LEU A 219 18.81 -2.33 11.77
C LEU A 219 19.37 -3.67 12.23
N LEU A 220 19.29 -4.71 11.40
CA LEU A 220 19.88 -6.03 11.69
C LEU A 220 21.41 -5.93 11.82
N ARG A 221 22.08 -5.25 10.88
CA ARG A 221 23.55 -5.11 10.89
C ARG A 221 24.07 -4.39 12.14
N LYS A 222 23.33 -3.39 12.65
CA LYS A 222 23.69 -2.70 13.91
C LYS A 222 23.46 -3.57 15.16
N GLY A 223 22.62 -4.60 15.10
CA GLY A 223 22.38 -5.52 16.22
C GLY A 223 23.56 -6.44 16.53
N THR A 224 24.28 -6.87 15.48
CA THR A 224 25.40 -7.82 15.60
C THR A 224 26.62 -7.20 16.28
N HIS A 225 26.89 -5.91 16.06
CA HIS A 225 28.03 -5.22 16.71
C HIS A 225 27.81 -4.89 18.19
N SER A 226 26.56 -4.71 18.63
CA SER A 226 26.25 -4.30 20.00
C SER A 226 26.17 -5.47 20.99
N SER A 227 26.20 -6.72 20.50
CA SER A 227 26.12 -7.93 21.34
C SER A 227 27.50 -8.50 21.71
N GLN A 228 28.60 -7.93 21.19
CA GLN A 228 29.98 -8.36 21.51
C GLN A 228 30.64 -7.59 22.66
N SER A 229 29.98 -6.59 23.26
CA SER A 229 30.56 -5.76 24.33
C SER A 229 30.09 -6.11 25.75
N ILE A 230 29.41 -7.24 25.95
CA ILE A 230 28.98 -7.73 27.28
C ILE A 230 29.44 -9.17 27.46
N VAL A 231 30.75 -9.39 27.38
CA VAL A 231 31.42 -10.54 27.99
C VAL A 231 32.68 -9.99 28.64
N THR A 232 32.54 -9.41 29.82
CA THR A 232 33.66 -9.24 30.76
C THR A 232 33.85 -10.58 31.46
N PRO A 233 35.01 -11.25 31.31
CA PRO A 233 35.33 -12.41 32.13
C PRO A 233 35.53 -11.93 33.57
N ILE A 234 34.88 -12.63 34.52
CA ILE A 234 35.24 -12.62 35.94
C ILE A 234 36.33 -13.66 36.13
#